data_AF-A0A502M280-F1
#
_entry.id   AF-A0A502M280-F1
#
_cell.length_a   1.000
_cell.length_b   1.000
_cell.length_c   1.000
_cell.angle_alpha   90.00
_cell.angle_beta   90.00
_cell.angle_gamma   90.00
#
_symmetry.space_group_name_H-M   'P 1'
#
loop_
_entity.id
_entity.type
_entity.pdbx_description
1 polymer ?
#
loop_
_entity_poly.entity_id
_entity_poly.type
_entity_poly.pdbx_seq_one_letter_code
_entity_poly.pdbx_strand_id
1 'polypeptide(L)'
;MKINKKFNERAIDNLKVNALALAKELINDAPNSIISSAKIFHSLYFYHLNYDFQNPNWMNRDRLILSSADSIFLHYSILNFLGYLDLKDGKQETKKLTLFSF
;
A
#
# COMPACT_ATOMS: atom_id res chain seq x y z
N MET A 1 0.13 -19.05 13.44
CA MET A 1 -0.98 -18.08 13.30
C MET A 1 -2.14 -18.74 12.54
N LYS A 2 -3.34 -18.85 13.11
CA LYS A 2 -4.49 -19.44 12.40
C LYS A 2 -4.98 -18.43 11.35
N ILE A 3 -4.92 -18.81 10.07
CA ILE A 3 -5.35 -17.95 8.96
C ILE A 3 -6.89 -17.87 8.97
N ASN A 4 -7.43 -16.71 9.33
CA ASN A 4 -8.87 -16.45 9.21
C ASN A 4 -9.17 -15.92 7.81
N LYS A 5 -9.65 -16.81 6.93
CA LYS A 5 -9.93 -16.51 5.52
C LYS A 5 -10.86 -15.31 5.35
N LYS A 6 -11.95 -15.25 6.13
CA LYS A 6 -12.96 -14.18 6.04
C LYS A 6 -12.41 -12.82 6.47
N PHE A 7 -11.52 -12.81 7.47
CA PHE A 7 -10.86 -11.57 7.91
C PHE A 7 -9.90 -11.05 6.84
N ASN A 8 -9.07 -11.93 6.29
CA ASN A 8 -8.12 -11.55 5.23
C ASN A 8 -8.84 -11.04 3.97
N GLU A 9 -9.93 -11.69 3.56
CA GLU A 9 -10.73 -11.23 2.42
C GLU A 9 -11.24 -9.81 2.63
N ARG A 10 -11.77 -9.50 3.82
CA ARG A 10 -12.20 -8.13 4.17
C ARG A 10 -11.05 -7.14 4.19
N ALA A 11 -9.89 -7.53 4.73
CA ALA A 11 -8.70 -6.68 4.72
C ALA A 11 -8.25 -6.36 3.29
N ILE A 12 -8.22 -7.37 2.42
CA ILE A 12 -7.90 -7.23 0.99
C ILE A 12 -8.91 -6.32 0.29
N ASP A 13 -10.21 -6.49 0.55
CA ASP A 13 -11.24 -5.68 -0.11
C ASP A 13 -11.20 -4.22 0.34
N ASN A 14 -10.98 -3.96 1.64
CA ASN A 14 -10.74 -2.59 2.13
C ASN A 14 -9.48 -1.97 1.50
N LEU A 15 -8.42 -2.75 1.35
CA LEU A 15 -7.17 -2.32 0.74
C LEU A 15 -7.35 -1.91 -0.72
N LYS A 16 -8.16 -2.66 -1.49
CA LYS A 16 -8.55 -2.30 -2.86
C LYS A 16 -9.35 -1.00 -2.90
N VAL A 17 -10.40 -0.90 -2.09
CA VAL A 17 -11.28 0.28 -2.09
C VAL A 17 -10.50 1.55 -1.76
N ASN A 18 -9.64 1.49 -0.73
CA ASN A 18 -8.82 2.63 -0.34
C ASN A 18 -7.81 3.02 -1.42
N ALA A 19 -7.12 2.05 -2.03
CA ALA A 19 -6.15 2.32 -3.08
C ALA A 19 -6.83 2.88 -4.35
N LEU A 20 -8.00 2.36 -4.73
CA LEU A 20 -8.77 2.89 -5.86
C LEU A 20 -9.29 4.30 -5.58
N ALA A 21 -9.74 4.58 -4.35
CA ALA A 21 -10.16 5.92 -3.97
C ALA A 21 -9.00 6.92 -4.08
N LEU A 22 -7.80 6.55 -3.61
CA LEU A 22 -6.59 7.35 -3.76
C LEU A 22 -6.22 7.57 -5.23
N ALA A 23 -6.23 6.52 -6.05
CA ALA A 23 -5.93 6.63 -7.47
C ALA A 23 -6.94 7.56 -8.19
N LYS A 24 -8.23 7.40 -7.89
CA LYS A 24 -9.28 8.24 -8.48
C LYS A 24 -9.14 9.70 -8.08
N GLU A 25 -8.71 9.99 -6.85
CA GLU A 25 -8.50 11.36 -6.40
C GLU A 25 -7.24 12.00 -7.02
N LEU A 26 -6.15 11.24 -7.17
CA LEU A 26 -4.84 11.77 -7.54
C LEU A 26 -4.59 11.81 -9.05
N ILE A 27 -5.01 10.77 -9.78
CA ILE A 27 -4.76 10.63 -11.21
C ILE A 27 -6.06 10.57 -12.04
N ASN A 28 -7.22 10.67 -11.38
CA ASN A 28 -8.55 10.55 -11.99
C ASN A 28 -8.79 9.23 -12.74
N ASP A 29 -8.04 8.19 -12.40
CA ASP A 29 -8.12 6.87 -13.01
C ASP A 29 -8.29 5.78 -11.93
N ALA A 30 -8.73 4.60 -12.34
CA ALA A 30 -8.94 3.43 -11.49
C ALA A 30 -8.25 2.20 -12.10
N PRO A 31 -6.92 2.07 -11.95
CA PRO A 31 -6.17 0.99 -12.57
C PRO A 31 -6.60 -0.39 -12.07
N ASN A 32 -6.91 -1.31 -12.98
CA ASN A 32 -7.23 -2.70 -12.64
C ASN A 32 -6.05 -3.45 -11.99
N SER A 33 -4.82 -2.98 -12.23
CA SER A 33 -3.58 -3.47 -11.63
C SER A 33 -3.60 -3.42 -10.09
N ILE A 34 -4.29 -2.44 -9.51
CA ILE A 34 -4.49 -2.30 -8.06
C ILE A 34 -5.30 -3.49 -7.52
N ILE A 35 -6.38 -3.85 -8.21
CA ILE A 35 -7.30 -4.91 -7.79
C ILE A 35 -6.62 -6.27 -7.82
N SER A 36 -5.87 -6.55 -8.90
CA SER A 36 -5.15 -7.81 -9.06
C SER A 36 -4.02 -7.96 -8.03
N SER A 37 -3.28 -6.87 -7.79
CA SER A 37 -2.09 -6.90 -6.93
C SER A 37 -2.41 -6.83 -5.43
N ALA A 38 -3.61 -6.41 -5.03
CA ALA A 38 -4.00 -6.26 -3.62
C ALA A 38 -3.79 -7.53 -2.78
N LYS A 39 -4.07 -8.71 -3.34
CA LYS A 39 -3.84 -9.99 -2.64
C LYS A 39 -2.35 -10.25 -2.38
N ILE A 40 -1.51 -9.94 -3.36
CA ILE A 40 -0.05 -10.10 -3.28
C ILE A 40 0.49 -9.18 -2.19
N PHE A 41 0.08 -7.91 -2.22
CA PHE A 41 0.47 -6.91 -1.23
C PHE A 41 0.05 -7.30 0.19
N HIS A 42 -1.20 -7.74 0.38
CA HIS A 42 -1.64 -8.26 1.67
C HIS A 42 -0.77 -9.44 2.12
N SER A 43 -0.50 -10.41 1.23
CA SER A 43 0.32 -11.55 1.60
C SER A 43 1.74 -11.13 2.01
N LEU A 44 2.33 -10.21 1.25
CA LEU A 44 3.69 -9.74 1.43
C LEU A 44 3.85 -9.01 2.77
N TYR A 45 2.98 -8.03 3.06
CA TYR A 45 3.06 -7.19 4.27
C TYR A 45 2.73 -7.92 5.57
N PHE A 46 1.78 -8.86 5.54
CA PHE A 46 1.29 -9.50 6.77
C PHE A 46 1.96 -10.84 7.07
N TYR A 47 2.60 -11.49 6.09
CA TYR A 47 3.16 -12.83 6.28
C TYR A 47 4.63 -13.00 5.89
N HIS A 48 5.19 -12.14 5.04
CA HIS A 48 6.53 -12.36 4.48
C HIS A 48 7.54 -11.28 4.82
N LEU A 49 7.13 -10.02 4.85
CA LEU A 49 8.04 -8.92 5.14
C LEU A 49 8.37 -8.86 6.64
N ASN A 50 9.67 -8.78 6.94
CA ASN A 50 10.20 -8.38 8.23
C ASN A 50 10.62 -6.92 8.21
N TYR A 51 9.86 -6.09 8.91
CA TYR A 51 10.05 -4.64 8.93
C TYR A 51 9.52 -4.11 10.25
N ASP A 52 10.14 -3.02 10.72
CA ASP A 52 9.76 -2.33 11.94
C ASP A 52 9.33 -0.91 11.59
N PHE A 53 8.09 -0.58 11.91
CA PHE A 53 7.51 0.75 11.67
C PHE A 53 8.08 1.83 12.59
N GLN A 54 8.48 1.45 13.80
CA GLN A 54 9.07 2.38 14.75
C GLN A 54 10.53 2.67 14.41
N ASN A 55 11.18 1.74 13.70
CA ASN A 55 12.57 1.86 13.29
C ASN A 55 12.76 1.64 11.78
N PRO A 56 12.41 2.64 10.94
CA PRO A 56 12.58 2.54 9.49
C PRO A 56 14.05 2.43 9.06
N ASN A 57 15.00 2.80 9.93
CA ASN A 57 16.44 2.68 9.66
C ASN A 57 17.03 1.34 10.11
N TRP A 58 16.20 0.39 10.54
CA TRP A 58 16.67 -0.94 10.91
C TRP A 58 17.46 -1.59 9.77
N MET A 59 18.72 -1.92 10.04
CA MET A 59 19.69 -2.36 9.02
C MET A 59 19.30 -3.68 8.35
N ASN A 60 18.73 -4.64 9.10
CA ASN A 60 18.39 -5.97 8.62
C ASN A 60 16.89 -6.12 8.25
N ARG A 61 16.22 -5.00 7.94
CA ARG A 61 14.84 -5.03 7.47
C ARG A 61 14.77 -5.48 6.02
N ASP A 62 13.68 -6.14 5.66
CA ASP A 62 13.35 -6.40 4.27
C ASP A 62 13.02 -5.08 3.55
N ARG A 63 13.48 -4.96 2.31
CA ARG A 63 13.29 -3.76 1.49
C ARG A 63 12.31 -4.07 0.38
N LEU A 64 11.17 -3.37 0.39
CA LEU A 64 10.23 -3.39 -0.72
C LEU A 64 10.63 -2.35 -1.75
N ILE A 65 10.82 -2.77 -3.00
CA ILE A 65 11.07 -1.88 -4.14
C ILE A 65 9.87 -1.99 -5.08
N LEU A 66 9.25 -0.86 -5.38
CA LEU A 66 8.09 -0.79 -6.28
C LEU A 66 8.54 -0.27 -7.64
N SER A 67 8.40 -1.10 -8.67
CA SER A 67 8.73 -0.70 -10.05
C SER A 67 7.56 -0.06 -10.80
N SER A 68 6.32 -0.24 -10.33
CA SER A 68 5.10 0.23 -11.00
C SER A 68 4.48 1.39 -10.22
N ALA A 69 4.11 2.45 -10.92
CA ALA A 69 3.46 3.63 -10.34
C ALA A 69 2.12 3.26 -9.67
N ASP A 70 1.32 2.36 -10.26
CA ASP A 70 0.03 1.96 -9.69
C ASP A 70 0.15 1.26 -8.32
N SER A 71 1.26 0.57 -8.11
CA SER A 71 1.54 -0.18 -6.89
C SER A 71 1.72 0.74 -5.67
N ILE A 72 2.04 2.01 -5.91
CA ILE A 72 2.22 3.02 -4.87
C ILE A 72 0.92 3.22 -4.07
N PHE A 73 -0.24 3.15 -4.72
CA PHE A 73 -1.53 3.39 -4.07
C PHE A 73 -1.87 2.27 -3.08
N LEU A 74 -1.52 1.03 -3.41
CA LEU A 74 -1.63 -0.12 -2.51
C LEU A 74 -0.69 0.02 -1.32
N HIS A 75 0.55 0.45 -1.58
CA HIS A 75 1.54 0.68 -0.53
C HIS A 75 1.08 1.74 0.47
N TYR A 76 0.61 2.90 0.00
CA TYR A 76 0.09 3.95 0.86
C TYR A 76 -1.16 3.53 1.64
N SER A 77 -2.06 2.77 1.01
CA SER A 77 -3.24 2.20 1.68
C SER A 77 -2.85 1.32 2.87
N ILE A 78 -1.79 0.52 2.73
CA ILE A 78 -1.25 -0.33 3.81
C ILE A 78 -0.61 0.52 4.91
N LEU A 79 0.28 1.46 4.55
CA LEU A 79 0.91 2.35 5.52
C LEU A 79 -0.12 3.12 6.35
N ASN A 80 -1.24 3.48 5.75
CA ASN A 80 -2.37 4.06 6.47
C ASN A 80 -3.04 3.08 7.45
N PHE A 81 -3.28 1.83 7.06
CA PHE A 81 -3.79 0.84 8.01
C PHE A 81 -2.87 0.57 9.19
N LEU A 82 -1.57 0.78 8.98
CA LEU A 82 -0.55 0.62 10.01
C LEU A 82 -0.39 1.88 10.88
N GLY A 83 -1.13 2.96 10.57
CA GLY A 83 -1.11 4.22 11.31
C GLY A 83 0.15 5.06 11.07
N TYR A 84 0.95 4.75 10.04
CA TYR A 84 2.20 5.45 9.76
C TYR A 84 1.98 6.74 8.94
N LEU A 85 0.97 6.75 8.07
CA LEU A 85 0.61 7.88 7.24
C LEU A 85 -0.90 8.04 7.25
N ASP A 86 -1.40 9.22 7.61
CA ASP A 86 -2.82 9.51 7.40
C ASP A 86 -3.07 9.64 5.89
N LEU A 87 -4.20 9.15 5.39
CA LEU A 87 -4.56 9.26 3.95
C LEU A 87 -4.60 10.73 3.50
N LYS A 88 -4.77 11.67 4.43
CA LYS A 88 -4.67 13.11 4.18
C LYS A 88 -3.25 13.56 3.86
N ASP A 89 -2.25 12.96 4.50
CA ASP A 89 -0.82 13.26 4.30
C ASP A 89 -0.24 12.53 3.09
N GLY A 90 -0.75 11.32 2.79
CA GLY A 90 -0.45 10.62 1.54
C GLY A 90 -0.74 11.44 0.28
N LYS A 91 -1.64 12.44 0.35
CA LYS A 91 -1.92 13.40 -0.74
C LYS A 91 -0.76 14.36 -1.02
N GLN A 92 0.04 14.68 0.00
CA GLN A 92 1.17 15.60 -0.14
C GLN A 92 2.41 14.88 -0.67
N GLU A 93 2.66 13.66 -0.20
CA GLU A 93 3.81 12.86 -0.64
C GLU A 93 3.64 12.29 -2.05
N THR A 94 2.42 11.89 -2.42
CA THR A 94 2.13 11.43 -3.78
C THR A 94 2.25 12.55 -4.81
N LYS A 95 1.86 13.79 -4.50
CA LYS A 95 2.09 14.98 -5.36
C LYS A 95 3.58 15.23 -5.62
N LYS A 96 4.44 14.96 -4.63
CA LYS A 96 5.89 15.00 -4.83
C LYS A 96 6.34 13.92 -5.82
N LEU A 97 5.81 12.71 -5.73
CA LEU A 97 6.19 11.59 -6.60
C LEU A 97 5.64 11.71 -8.03
N THR A 98 4.43 12.25 -8.26
CA THR A 98 3.95 12.55 -9.63
C THR A 98 4.76 13.65 -10.30
N LEU A 99 5.38 14.56 -9.53
CA LEU A 99 6.34 15.55 -10.05
C LEU A 99 7.72 14.96 -10.40
N PHE A 100 8.02 13.72 -9.99
CA PHE A 100 9.28 13.01 -10.29
C PHE A 100 9.13 11.84 -11.26
N SER A 101 7.97 11.70 -11.90
CA SER A 101 7.78 10.89 -13.09
C SER A 101 8.43 11.63 -14.28
N PHE A 102 9.72 11.41 -14.52
CA PHE A 102 10.32 11.64 -15.83
C PHE A 102 9.86 10.57 -16.81
#